data_AF-A0A8T7JWE9-F1
#
_entry.id   AF-A0A8T7JWE9-F1
#
_cell.length_a   1.000
_cell.length_b   1.000
_cell.length_c   1.000
_cell.angle_alpha   90.00
_cell.angle_beta   90.00
_cell.angle_gamma   90.00
#
_symmetry.space_group_name_H-M   'P 1'
#
loop_
_entity.id
_entity.type
_entity.pdbx_description
1 polymer ?
#
loop_
_entity_poly.entity_id
_entity_poly.type
_entity_poly.pdbx_seq_one_letter_code
_entity_poly.pdbx_strand_id
1 'polypeptide(L)'
;MKKLALTLIAIICLFAAVPAHAQSAESIWITASAANFKTGETVIITVNGISASPIQGMTFQIRFDPACLKPVNAASPIVGMNGLPLPQITGLVDASFASTTPQVANGVLAEVRFTTLGACQTNVTLESAALVIKNESGFAAPLPGVTLGEKTIPLAISAEQGVSQDLPLLGTPLPLGTEPDSESPASLPTGTVIVLIFIGLLLLVGVFFLIRILRGEKTNG
;
A
#
# COMPACT_ATOMS: atom_id res chain seq x y z
N MET A 1 33.87 -40.08 50.13
CA MET A 1 32.95 -38.91 50.04
C MET A 1 33.42 -37.84 49.05
N LYS A 2 34.69 -37.39 49.04
CA LYS A 2 35.20 -36.38 48.08
C LYS A 2 35.04 -36.71 46.60
N LYS A 3 35.23 -37.97 46.20
CA LYS A 3 35.11 -38.40 44.79
C LYS A 3 33.66 -38.40 44.27
N LEU A 4 32.67 -38.52 45.16
CA LEU A 4 31.25 -38.55 44.82
C LEU A 4 30.67 -37.12 44.68
N ALA A 5 31.20 -36.19 45.47
CA ALA A 5 30.90 -34.76 45.32
C ALA A 5 31.43 -34.18 44.00
N LEU A 6 32.60 -34.63 43.54
CA LEU A 6 33.20 -34.15 42.29
C LEU A 6 32.43 -34.61 41.05
N THR A 7 31.92 -35.85 41.05
CA THR A 7 31.05 -36.35 39.97
C THR A 7 29.69 -35.67 39.96
N LEU A 8 29.12 -35.38 41.13
CA LEU A 8 27.83 -34.67 41.21
C LEU A 8 27.94 -33.24 40.64
N ILE A 9 29.01 -32.52 40.95
CA ILE A 9 29.27 -31.16 40.43
C ILE A 9 29.50 -31.19 38.91
N ALA A 10 30.26 -32.16 38.40
CA ALA A 10 30.48 -32.31 36.96
C ALA A 10 29.19 -32.61 36.18
N ILE A 11 28.26 -33.39 36.78
CA ILE A 11 26.96 -33.69 36.19
C ILE A 11 26.07 -32.44 36.20
N ILE A 12 26.06 -31.64 37.28
CA ILE A 12 25.26 -30.40 37.35
C ILE A 12 25.75 -29.34 36.35
N CYS A 13 27.07 -29.20 36.14
CA CYS A 13 27.62 -28.29 35.13
C CYS A 13 27.26 -28.72 33.69
N LEU A 14 27.01 -30.02 33.45
CA LEU A 14 26.58 -30.53 32.14
C LEU A 14 25.12 -30.16 31.83
N PHE A 15 24.27 -29.92 32.84
CA PHE A 15 22.88 -29.50 32.68
C PHE A 15 22.68 -27.97 32.71
N ALA A 16 23.66 -27.20 33.16
CA ALA A 16 23.59 -25.72 33.21
C ALA A 16 23.94 -25.02 31.88
N ALA A 17 24.37 -25.77 30.86
CA ALA A 17 24.74 -25.23 29.54
C ALA A 17 23.63 -25.34 28.49
N VAL A 18 22.36 -25.29 28.90
CA VAL A 18 21.26 -25.17 27.93
C VAL A 18 21.06 -23.69 27.62
N PRO A 19 21.32 -23.20 26.39
CA PRO A 19 20.86 -21.89 25.98
C PRO A 19 19.34 -21.96 25.82
N ALA A 20 18.62 -21.76 26.92
CA ALA A 20 17.16 -21.71 26.91
C ALA A 20 16.69 -20.29 26.63
N HIS A 21 16.92 -19.82 25.41
CA HIS A 21 16.09 -18.80 24.78
C HIS A 21 15.41 -19.47 23.58
N ALA A 22 14.37 -20.26 23.85
CA ALA A 22 13.37 -20.57 22.84
C ALA A 22 12.54 -19.29 22.59
N GLN A 23 13.22 -18.26 22.10
CA GLN A 23 12.57 -17.03 21.66
C GLN A 23 11.75 -17.42 20.43
N SER A 24 10.46 -17.09 20.42
CA SER A 24 9.61 -17.29 19.25
C SER A 24 10.34 -16.75 18.03
N ALA A 25 10.41 -17.54 16.96
CA ALA A 25 11.03 -17.09 15.73
C ALA A 25 10.32 -15.81 15.27
N GLU A 26 11.12 -14.75 15.13
CA GLU A 26 10.72 -13.47 14.56
C GLU A 26 10.22 -13.75 13.13
N SER A 27 8.98 -13.35 12.81
CA SER A 27 8.40 -13.68 11.49
C SER A 27 7.48 -12.60 10.94
N ILE A 28 7.46 -12.50 9.61
CA ILE A 28 6.54 -11.64 8.84
C ILE A 28 5.93 -12.49 7.73
N TRP A 29 4.63 -12.33 7.47
CA TRP A 29 3.93 -12.99 6.38
C TRP A 29 2.77 -12.13 5.88
N ILE A 30 2.22 -12.48 4.72
CA ILE A 30 1.03 -11.79 4.19
C ILE A 30 -0.19 -12.71 4.18
N THR A 31 -1.37 -12.09 4.31
CA THR A 31 -2.67 -12.71 4.07
C THR A 31 -3.54 -11.78 3.23
N ALA A 32 -4.56 -12.29 2.56
CA ALA A 32 -5.52 -11.49 1.81
C ALA A 32 -6.92 -11.62 2.44
N SER A 33 -7.74 -10.58 2.29
CA SER A 33 -9.13 -10.59 2.77
C SER A 33 -9.99 -11.67 2.12
N ALA A 34 -9.70 -12.00 0.86
CA ALA A 34 -10.29 -13.10 0.11
C ALA A 34 -9.32 -13.59 -0.98
N ALA A 35 -9.66 -14.70 -1.64
CA ALA A 35 -8.92 -15.22 -2.79
C ALA A 35 -9.61 -14.92 -4.15
N ASN A 36 -10.88 -14.53 -4.11
CA ASN A 36 -11.69 -14.27 -5.30
C ASN A 36 -12.32 -12.89 -5.19
N PHE A 37 -12.22 -12.11 -6.25
CA PHE A 37 -12.70 -10.74 -6.34
C PHE A 37 -13.42 -10.51 -7.67
N LYS A 38 -14.22 -9.47 -7.72
CA LYS A 38 -14.79 -8.89 -8.93
C LYS A 38 -14.01 -7.64 -9.33
N THR A 39 -14.19 -7.18 -10.56
CA THR A 39 -13.58 -5.94 -11.04
C THR A 39 -14.13 -4.74 -10.28
N GLY A 40 -13.27 -3.80 -9.88
CA GLY A 40 -13.59 -2.63 -9.07
C GLY A 40 -13.66 -2.88 -7.55
N GLU A 41 -13.49 -4.12 -7.08
CA GLU A 41 -13.45 -4.41 -5.64
C GLU A 41 -12.10 -4.02 -5.02
N THR A 42 -12.12 -3.89 -3.69
CA THR A 42 -10.93 -3.60 -2.90
C THR A 42 -10.33 -4.90 -2.37
N VAL A 43 -9.09 -5.18 -2.78
CA VAL A 43 -8.27 -6.23 -2.19
C VAL A 43 -7.52 -5.64 -1.00
N ILE A 44 -7.63 -6.28 0.16
CA ILE A 44 -6.85 -5.93 1.34
C ILE A 44 -5.81 -7.02 1.56
N ILE A 45 -4.55 -6.63 1.48
CA ILE A 45 -3.40 -7.46 1.82
C ILE A 45 -2.91 -7.06 3.19
N THR A 46 -3.01 -7.97 4.15
CA THR A 46 -2.58 -7.77 5.53
C THR A 46 -1.16 -8.28 5.68
N VAL A 47 -0.25 -7.39 6.07
CA VAL A 47 1.10 -7.74 6.51
C VAL A 47 1.02 -8.06 8.00
N ASN A 48 1.30 -9.30 8.35
CA ASN A 48 1.30 -9.79 9.72
C ASN A 48 2.73 -10.04 10.17
N GLY A 49 2.95 -10.01 11.48
CA GLY A 49 4.21 -10.44 12.05
C GLY A 49 4.18 -10.59 13.55
N ILE A 50 5.17 -11.32 14.04
CA ILE A 50 5.37 -11.59 15.46
C ILE A 50 6.82 -11.26 15.80
N SER A 51 6.98 -10.49 16.87
CA SER A 51 8.25 -10.19 17.47
C SER A 51 8.23 -10.28 18.98
N ALA A 52 9.26 -10.92 19.53
CA ALA A 52 9.51 -10.89 20.97
C ALA A 52 10.22 -9.59 21.39
N SER A 53 10.83 -8.88 20.44
CA SER A 53 11.53 -7.62 20.67
C SER A 53 10.63 -6.43 20.30
N PRO A 54 10.55 -5.38 21.14
CA PRO A 54 9.85 -4.17 20.75
C PRO A 54 10.47 -3.52 19.49
N ILE A 55 9.65 -3.27 18.48
CA ILE A 55 10.06 -2.67 17.20
C ILE A 55 9.84 -1.16 17.22
N GLN A 56 10.56 -0.43 16.38
CA GLN A 56 10.36 1.01 16.14
C GLN A 56 10.08 1.30 14.67
N GLY A 57 10.04 0.28 13.83
CA GLY A 57 9.63 0.43 12.46
C GLY A 57 9.44 -0.92 11.78
N MET A 58 8.92 -0.85 10.57
CA MET A 58 8.82 -1.96 9.66
C MET A 58 8.99 -1.43 8.24
N THR A 59 9.55 -2.25 7.36
CA THR A 59 9.57 -2.00 5.93
C THR A 59 9.17 -3.26 5.20
N PHE A 60 8.45 -3.14 4.10
CA PHE A 60 8.10 -4.27 3.27
C PHE A 60 7.93 -3.86 1.82
N GLN A 61 8.18 -4.82 0.93
CA GLN A 61 7.97 -4.69 -0.50
C GLN A 61 7.03 -5.79 -0.97
N ILE A 62 5.93 -5.39 -1.62
CA ILE A 62 4.93 -6.29 -2.17
C ILE A 62 4.88 -6.12 -3.68
N ARG A 63 5.28 -7.16 -4.41
CA ARG A 63 5.18 -7.26 -5.86
C ARG A 63 3.76 -7.62 -6.26
N PHE A 64 3.25 -6.95 -7.29
CA PHE A 64 1.92 -7.19 -7.87
C PHE A 64 1.92 -6.96 -9.37
N ASP A 65 0.89 -7.45 -10.07
CA ASP A 65 0.67 -7.15 -11.49
C ASP A 65 -0.10 -5.83 -11.66
N PRO A 66 0.53 -4.76 -12.21
CA PRO A 66 -0.12 -3.47 -12.39
C PRO A 66 -1.22 -3.46 -13.45
N ALA A 67 -1.32 -4.51 -14.29
CA ALA A 67 -2.45 -4.65 -15.21
C ALA A 67 -3.72 -5.13 -14.49
N CYS A 68 -3.58 -5.74 -13.31
CA CYS A 68 -4.67 -6.37 -12.58
C CYS A 68 -5.07 -5.60 -11.31
N LEU A 69 -4.12 -4.89 -10.70
CA LEU A 69 -4.29 -4.20 -9.43
C LEU A 69 -3.71 -2.79 -9.47
N LYS A 70 -4.44 -1.82 -8.92
CA LYS A 70 -3.94 -0.46 -8.63
C LYS A 70 -3.79 -0.29 -7.12
N PRO A 71 -2.57 -0.03 -6.58
CA PRO A 71 -2.40 0.25 -5.17
C PRO A 71 -3.05 1.60 -4.82
N VAL A 72 -3.71 1.66 -3.67
CA VAL A 72 -4.42 2.86 -3.20
C VAL A 72 -3.66 3.47 -2.03
N ASN A 73 -3.54 2.71 -0.94
CA ASN A 73 -2.85 3.15 0.27
C ASN A 73 -2.37 1.95 1.09
N ALA A 74 -1.50 2.23 2.05
CA ALA A 74 -1.21 1.34 3.16
C ALA A 74 -1.42 2.06 4.49
N ALA A 75 -1.71 1.33 5.57
CA ALA A 75 -1.70 1.89 6.91
C ALA A 75 -1.25 0.86 7.94
N SER A 76 -0.77 1.33 9.08
CA SER A 76 -0.48 0.49 10.24
C SER A 76 -1.54 0.72 11.32
N PRO A 77 -2.19 -0.34 11.84
CA PRO A 77 -3.09 -0.22 12.99
C PRO A 77 -2.34 -0.01 14.31
N ILE A 78 -1.00 -0.12 14.32
CA ILE A 78 -0.17 0.07 15.51
C ILE A 78 -0.10 1.58 15.82
N VAL A 79 -0.59 1.96 17.00
CA VAL A 79 -0.62 3.36 17.43
C VAL A 79 0.79 3.96 17.43
N GLY A 80 0.97 5.09 16.76
CA GLY A 80 2.26 5.79 16.67
C GLY A 80 3.19 5.29 15.55
N MET A 81 2.84 4.22 14.85
CA MET A 81 3.53 3.80 13.61
C MET A 81 2.99 4.63 12.44
N ASN A 82 3.79 5.57 11.97
CA ASN A 82 3.41 6.47 10.88
C ASN A 82 4.09 6.05 9.58
N GLY A 83 3.33 6.11 8.48
CA GLY A 83 3.86 5.84 7.14
C GLY A 83 4.90 6.87 6.73
N LEU A 84 5.98 6.41 6.12
CA LEU A 84 7.01 7.23 5.53
C LEU A 84 6.80 7.23 4.00
N PRO A 85 6.63 8.41 3.36
CA PRO A 85 6.48 8.48 1.92
C PRO A 85 7.77 8.02 1.25
N LEU A 86 7.65 7.02 0.38
CA LEU A 86 8.73 6.48 -0.42
C LEU A 86 8.37 6.61 -1.91
N PRO A 87 9.34 6.87 -2.80
CA PRO A 87 9.12 6.79 -4.23
C PRO A 87 8.58 5.42 -4.63
N GLN A 88 7.42 5.37 -5.29
CA GLN A 88 6.80 4.13 -5.70
C GLN A 88 7.33 3.66 -7.06
N ILE A 89 7.49 2.35 -7.21
CA ILE A 89 7.91 1.70 -8.46
C ILE A 89 6.71 0.93 -9.00
N THR A 90 6.41 1.05 -10.29
CA THR A 90 5.28 0.33 -10.91
C THR A 90 5.36 -1.17 -10.65
N GLY A 91 4.24 -1.77 -10.21
CA GLY A 91 4.16 -3.18 -9.85
C GLY A 91 4.83 -3.55 -8.53
N LEU A 92 5.30 -2.58 -7.74
CA LEU A 92 5.91 -2.79 -6.43
C LEU A 92 5.36 -1.76 -5.44
N VAL A 93 4.69 -2.24 -4.39
CA VAL A 93 4.43 -1.42 -3.21
C VAL A 93 5.69 -1.45 -2.37
N ASP A 94 6.29 -0.30 -2.11
CA ASP A 94 7.37 -0.14 -1.13
C ASP A 94 6.88 0.78 -0.01
N ALA A 95 6.70 0.21 1.18
CA ALA A 95 6.13 0.91 2.32
C ALA A 95 6.99 0.74 3.56
N SER A 96 7.19 1.86 4.25
CA SER A 96 7.89 1.92 5.53
C SER A 96 7.02 2.61 6.56
N PHE A 97 7.00 2.07 7.78
CA PHE A 97 6.34 2.70 8.93
C PHE A 97 7.35 2.83 10.07
N ALA A 98 7.29 3.94 10.79
CA ALA A 98 8.19 4.19 11.92
C ALA A 98 7.44 4.79 13.11
N SER A 99 7.90 4.45 14.31
CA SER A 99 7.47 5.02 15.57
C SER A 99 8.68 5.55 16.34
N THR A 100 8.47 6.65 17.06
CA THR A 100 9.48 7.23 17.96
C THR A 100 9.59 6.47 19.29
N THR A 101 8.61 5.59 19.57
CA THR A 101 8.55 4.78 20.79
C THR A 101 8.49 3.30 20.45
N PRO A 102 9.09 2.40 21.25
CA PRO A 102 9.02 0.96 20.99
C PRO A 102 7.58 0.44 21.00
N GLN A 103 7.23 -0.38 20.02
CA GLN A 103 5.92 -0.96 19.79
C GLN A 103 5.99 -2.49 19.86
N VAL A 104 4.91 -3.12 20.29
CA VAL A 104 4.76 -4.57 20.22
C VAL A 104 4.32 -4.95 18.80
N ALA A 105 5.00 -5.92 18.20
CA ALA A 105 4.60 -6.53 16.93
C ALA A 105 4.04 -7.93 17.18
N ASN A 106 2.71 -8.06 17.19
CA ASN A 106 2.06 -9.35 17.37
C ASN A 106 0.69 -9.35 16.66
N GLY A 107 0.66 -9.82 15.42
CA GLY A 107 -0.53 -9.82 14.56
C GLY A 107 -0.37 -8.85 13.40
N VAL A 108 -1.41 -8.03 13.15
CA VAL A 108 -1.43 -7.12 12.01
C VAL A 108 -0.43 -5.99 12.20
N LEU A 109 0.53 -5.89 11.28
CA LEU A 109 1.54 -4.85 11.23
C LEU A 109 1.12 -3.72 10.30
N ALA A 110 0.58 -4.07 9.12
CA ALA A 110 0.06 -3.12 8.16
C ALA A 110 -1.03 -3.74 7.28
N GLU A 111 -1.86 -2.90 6.69
CA GLU A 111 -2.80 -3.24 5.63
C GLU A 111 -2.42 -2.48 4.37
N VAL A 112 -2.47 -3.14 3.23
CA VAL A 112 -2.26 -2.56 1.90
C VAL A 112 -3.51 -2.77 1.09
N ARG A 113 -4.02 -1.70 0.49
CA ARG A 113 -5.26 -1.71 -0.29
C ARG A 113 -4.97 -1.57 -1.76
N PHE A 114 -5.60 -2.43 -2.56
CA PHE A 114 -5.58 -2.38 -4.01
C PHE A 114 -7.01 -2.31 -4.54
N THR A 115 -7.20 -1.66 -5.68
CA THR A 115 -8.41 -1.75 -6.49
C THR A 115 -8.16 -2.73 -7.64
N THR A 116 -9.08 -3.66 -7.87
CA THR A 116 -9.01 -4.58 -9.01
C THR A 116 -9.41 -3.87 -10.31
N LEU A 117 -8.66 -4.10 -11.39
CA LEU A 117 -8.81 -3.35 -12.65
C LEU A 117 -9.58 -4.10 -13.74
N GLY A 118 -9.63 -5.43 -13.68
CA GLY A 118 -10.26 -6.26 -14.70
C GLY A 118 -10.08 -7.75 -14.42
N ALA A 119 -10.70 -8.58 -15.26
CA ALA A 119 -10.58 -10.03 -15.15
C ALA A 119 -9.11 -10.48 -15.26
N CYS A 120 -8.61 -11.16 -14.24
CA CYS A 120 -7.21 -11.53 -14.16
C CYS A 120 -6.98 -12.69 -13.18
N GLN A 121 -5.97 -13.51 -13.46
CA GLN A 121 -5.39 -14.45 -12.50
C GLN A 121 -3.98 -13.95 -12.18
N THR A 122 -3.74 -13.56 -10.95
CA THR A 122 -2.47 -12.94 -10.55
C THR A 122 -2.01 -13.40 -9.18
N ASN A 123 -0.77 -13.06 -8.83
CA ASN A 123 -0.21 -13.30 -7.51
C ASN A 123 0.23 -11.98 -6.90
N VAL A 124 0.02 -11.87 -5.60
CA VAL A 124 0.67 -10.86 -4.76
C VAL A 124 1.79 -11.53 -3.98
N THR A 125 3.00 -10.99 -4.07
CA THR A 125 4.18 -11.60 -3.47
C THR A 125 4.91 -10.65 -2.52
N LEU A 126 5.12 -11.06 -1.28
CA LEU A 126 6.02 -10.40 -0.33
C LEU A 126 7.48 -10.66 -0.74
N GLU A 127 8.08 -9.68 -1.41
CA GLU A 127 9.44 -9.77 -1.95
C GLU A 127 10.49 -9.58 -0.86
N SER A 128 10.27 -8.60 0.00
CA SER A 128 11.10 -8.34 1.18
C SER A 128 10.27 -7.80 2.32
N ALA A 129 10.69 -8.08 3.55
CA ALA A 129 10.18 -7.40 4.73
C ALA A 129 11.21 -7.45 5.86
N ALA A 130 11.23 -6.41 6.69
CA ALA A 130 12.05 -6.34 7.87
C ALA A 130 11.35 -5.58 8.99
N LEU A 131 11.58 -6.05 10.22
CA LEU A 131 11.29 -5.28 11.43
C LEU A 131 12.50 -4.41 11.75
N VAL A 132 12.28 -3.23 12.29
CA VAL A 132 13.34 -2.25 12.56
C VAL A 132 13.38 -1.95 14.05
N ILE A 133 14.58 -1.98 14.63
CA ILE A 133 14.89 -1.59 16.01
C ILE A 133 15.89 -0.44 16.03
N LYS A 134 16.07 0.21 17.19
CA LYS A 134 17.25 1.06 17.40
C LYS A 134 18.41 0.19 17.83
N ASN A 135 19.55 0.32 17.15
CA ASN A 135 20.79 -0.34 17.55
C ASN A 135 21.44 0.38 18.75
N GLU A 136 22.55 -0.17 19.24
CA GLU A 136 23.31 0.37 20.39
C GLU A 136 23.80 1.81 20.16
N SER A 137 23.95 2.22 18.91
CA SER A 137 24.33 3.58 18.51
C SER A 137 23.13 4.53 18.31
N GLY A 138 21.90 4.05 18.56
CA GLY A 138 20.66 4.83 18.43
C GLY A 138 20.11 4.94 17.01
N PHE A 139 20.69 4.24 16.03
CA PHE A 139 20.24 4.25 14.63
C PHE A 139 19.21 3.16 14.36
N ALA A 140 18.30 3.43 13.42
CA ALA A 140 17.38 2.42 12.90
C ALA A 140 18.16 1.32 12.17
N ALA A 141 17.96 0.07 12.59
CA ALA A 141 18.59 -1.11 12.00
C ALA A 141 17.59 -2.26 11.88
N PRO A 142 17.70 -3.11 10.84
CA PRO A 142 16.89 -4.32 10.75
C PRO A 142 17.10 -5.25 11.95
N LEU A 143 16.01 -5.80 12.48
CA LEU A 143 16.05 -6.84 13.50
C LEU A 143 16.59 -8.14 12.85
N PRO A 144 17.72 -8.69 13.34
CA PRO A 144 18.26 -9.92 12.79
C PRO A 144 17.36 -11.12 13.08
N GLY A 145 17.36 -12.11 12.19
CA GLY A 145 16.64 -13.37 12.38
C GLY A 145 15.15 -13.33 12.06
N VAL A 146 14.63 -12.22 11.52
CA VAL A 146 13.26 -12.16 10.99
C VAL A 146 13.14 -13.09 9.78
N THR A 147 12.24 -14.06 9.88
CA THR A 147 11.93 -15.01 8.81
C THR A 147 10.70 -14.56 8.03
N LEU A 148 10.65 -14.85 6.73
CA LEU A 148 9.48 -14.60 5.90
C LEU A 148 8.66 -15.89 5.80
N GLY A 149 7.43 -15.87 6.34
CA GLY A 149 6.46 -16.96 6.32
C GLY A 149 5.75 -17.07 4.98
N GLU A 150 4.41 -17.06 4.98
CA GLU A 150 3.62 -17.02 3.74
C GLU A 150 3.96 -15.77 2.92
N LYS A 151 4.38 -15.98 1.67
CA LYS A 151 4.90 -14.90 0.81
C LYS A 151 4.06 -14.68 -0.43
N THR A 152 3.28 -15.66 -0.88
CA THR A 152 2.63 -15.56 -2.19
C THR A 152 1.16 -15.90 -2.07
N ILE A 153 0.30 -14.98 -2.49
CA ILE A 153 -1.14 -15.16 -2.45
C ILE A 153 -1.68 -15.13 -3.87
N PRO A 154 -2.27 -16.24 -4.36
CA PRO A 154 -2.97 -16.24 -5.63
C PRO A 154 -4.32 -15.52 -5.49
N LEU A 155 -4.62 -14.66 -6.45
CA LEU A 155 -5.86 -13.89 -6.54
C LEU A 155 -6.54 -14.15 -7.89
N ALA A 156 -7.83 -14.47 -7.82
CA ALA A 156 -8.69 -14.60 -8.98
C ALA A 156 -9.64 -13.41 -9.06
N ILE A 157 -9.60 -12.67 -10.17
CA ILE A 157 -10.45 -11.51 -10.42
C ILE A 157 -11.37 -11.83 -11.59
N SER A 158 -12.68 -11.75 -11.35
CA SER A 158 -13.73 -11.92 -12.35
C SER A 158 -13.99 -10.63 -13.14
N ALA A 159 -14.47 -10.79 -14.38
CA ALA A 159 -14.94 -9.70 -15.24
C ALA A 159 -16.22 -9.03 -14.72
N GLU A 160 -16.96 -9.69 -13.83
CA GLU A 160 -18.14 -9.09 -13.22
C GLU A 160 -17.77 -7.83 -12.45
N GLN A 161 -18.63 -6.82 -12.49
CA GLN A 161 -18.46 -5.62 -11.68
C GLN A 161 -18.86 -5.91 -10.24
N GLY A 162 -17.95 -5.64 -9.31
CA GLY A 162 -18.21 -5.71 -7.88
C GLY A 162 -18.54 -4.34 -7.30
N VAL A 163 -18.90 -4.35 -6.01
CA VAL A 163 -19.12 -3.13 -5.24
C VAL A 163 -17.87 -2.86 -4.43
N SER A 164 -17.24 -1.71 -4.64
CA SER A 164 -16.11 -1.28 -3.81
C SER A 164 -16.55 -1.16 -2.36
N GLN A 165 -15.82 -1.82 -1.46
CA GLN A 165 -16.08 -1.75 -0.02
C GLN A 165 -15.11 -0.74 0.59
N ASP A 166 -15.65 0.40 1.03
CA ASP A 166 -14.89 1.36 1.81
C ASP A 166 -14.87 0.92 3.27
N LEU A 167 -14.04 -0.07 3.57
CA LEU A 167 -13.79 -0.52 4.93
C LEU A 167 -13.03 0.57 5.69
N PRO A 168 -13.32 0.84 6.96
CA PRO A 168 -12.55 1.82 7.73
C PRO A 168 -11.07 1.41 7.79
N LEU A 169 -10.18 2.34 7.47
CA LEU A 169 -8.73 2.12 7.57
C LEU A 169 -8.29 2.37 9.00
N LEU A 170 -7.52 1.44 9.56
CA LEU A 170 -6.95 1.60 10.89
C LEU A 170 -5.55 2.23 10.78
N GLY A 171 -5.42 3.46 11.28
CA GLY A 171 -4.19 4.23 11.23
C GLY A 171 -4.19 5.33 10.16
N THR A 172 -3.08 6.03 10.04
CA THR A 172 -2.92 7.11 9.06
C THR A 172 -2.60 6.52 7.68
N PRO A 173 -3.37 6.84 6.62
CA PRO A 173 -3.10 6.34 5.28
C PRO A 173 -1.77 6.89 4.74
N LEU A 174 -0.92 5.97 4.28
CA LEU A 174 0.21 6.21 3.39
C LEU A 174 -0.28 6.04 1.95
N PRO A 175 -0.43 7.11 1.16
CA PRO A 175 -0.80 6.98 -0.25
C PRO A 175 0.29 6.22 -1.01
N LEU A 176 -0.14 5.24 -1.82
CA LEU A 176 0.76 4.39 -2.62
C LEU A 176 0.63 4.63 -4.12
N GLY A 177 -0.17 5.62 -4.52
CA GLY A 177 -0.25 6.05 -5.90
C GLY A 177 1.07 6.71 -6.34
N THR A 178 1.40 6.59 -7.63
CA THR A 178 2.52 7.32 -8.24
C THR A 178 2.22 8.82 -8.49
N GLU A 179 0.98 9.25 -8.22
CA GLU A 179 0.38 10.61 -8.20
C GLU A 179 0.62 11.59 -9.38
N PRO A 180 -0.31 12.55 -9.60
CA PRO A 180 -1.49 12.86 -8.79
C PRO A 180 -2.78 12.34 -9.41
N ASP A 181 -3.72 11.86 -8.58
CA ASP A 181 -5.14 11.92 -8.93
C ASP A 181 -5.55 13.41 -8.90
N SER A 182 -5.07 14.18 -9.87
CA SER A 182 -5.65 15.45 -10.27
C SER A 182 -6.64 15.19 -11.41
N GLU A 183 -7.59 14.29 -11.20
CA GLU A 183 -8.91 14.49 -11.80
C GLU A 183 -9.63 15.57 -10.99
N SER A 184 -9.08 16.79 -10.99
CA SER A 184 -10.01 17.91 -11.05
C SER A 184 -10.79 17.68 -12.33
N PRO A 185 -12.13 17.56 -12.32
CA PRO A 185 -12.85 17.80 -13.56
C PRO A 185 -12.32 19.15 -14.02
N ALA A 186 -11.79 19.21 -15.24
CA ALA A 186 -11.39 20.46 -15.85
C ALA A 186 -12.67 21.30 -16.00
N SER A 187 -13.09 21.91 -14.89
CA SER A 187 -14.03 23.01 -14.87
C SER A 187 -13.24 24.10 -15.56
N LEU A 188 -13.49 24.23 -16.86
CA LEU A 188 -13.04 25.38 -17.62
C LEU A 188 -13.35 26.60 -16.74
N PRO A 189 -12.35 27.45 -16.43
CA PRO A 189 -12.59 28.66 -15.67
C PRO A 189 -13.84 29.34 -16.22
N THR A 190 -14.78 29.75 -15.38
CA THR A 190 -16.07 30.29 -15.81
C THR A 190 -15.90 31.40 -16.87
N GLY A 191 -14.77 32.12 -16.86
CA GLY A 191 -14.38 33.08 -17.89
C GLY A 191 -14.17 32.50 -19.30
N THR A 192 -13.59 31.30 -19.44
CA THR A 192 -13.34 30.64 -20.73
C THR A 192 -14.63 30.18 -21.42
N VAL A 193 -15.62 29.74 -20.64
CA VAL A 193 -16.95 29.35 -21.18
C VAL A 193 -17.67 30.59 -21.71
N ILE A 194 -17.61 31.71 -20.99
CA ILE A 194 -18.20 32.98 -21.43
C ILE A 194 -17.55 33.46 -22.74
N VAL A 195 -16.22 33.37 -22.86
CA VAL A 195 -15.51 33.75 -24.10
C VAL A 195 -15.92 32.88 -25.28
N LEU A 196 -16.03 31.56 -25.09
CA LEU A 196 -16.45 30.64 -26.16
C LEU A 196 -17.90 30.90 -26.62
N ILE A 197 -18.80 31.22 -25.69
CA ILE A 197 -20.19 31.60 -26.01
C ILE A 197 -20.21 32.92 -26.81
N PHE A 198 -19.41 33.91 -26.41
CA PHE A 198 -19.31 35.19 -27.13
C PHE A 198 -18.75 35.01 -28.55
N ILE A 199 -17.72 34.18 -28.72
CA ILE A 199 -17.16 33.86 -30.04
C ILE A 199 -18.20 33.15 -30.91
N GLY A 200 -18.94 32.19 -30.36
CA GLY A 200 -20.03 31.51 -31.07
C GLY A 200 -21.15 32.46 -31.51
N LEU A 201 -21.54 33.40 -30.63
CA LEU A 201 -22.55 34.40 -30.94
C LEU A 201 -22.08 35.38 -32.03
N LEU A 202 -20.83 35.85 -31.97
CA LEU A 202 -20.24 36.72 -32.99
C LEU A 202 -20.15 36.04 -34.35
N LEU A 203 -19.83 34.75 -34.40
CA LEU A 203 -19.83 33.98 -35.64
C LEU A 203 -21.23 33.84 -36.22
N LEU A 204 -22.25 33.58 -35.40
CA LEU A 204 -23.64 33.52 -35.86
C LEU A 204 -24.13 34.87 -36.41
N VAL A 205 -23.80 35.98 -35.74
CA VAL A 205 -24.13 37.33 -36.22
C VAL A 205 -23.39 37.65 -37.52
N GLY A 206 -22.11 37.30 -37.60
CA GLY A 206 -21.29 37.49 -38.81
C GLY A 206 -21.84 36.72 -40.01
N VAL A 207 -22.18 35.45 -39.82
CA VAL A 207 -22.80 34.62 -40.87
C VAL A 207 -24.18 35.16 -41.26
N PHE A 208 -24.99 35.61 -40.31
CA PHE A 208 -26.30 36.21 -40.61
C PHE A 208 -26.19 37.48 -41.44
N PHE A 209 -25.24 38.37 -41.10
CA PHE A 209 -24.96 39.57 -41.91
C PHE A 209 -24.44 39.21 -43.30
N LEU A 210 -23.55 38.22 -43.42
CA LEU A 210 -23.04 37.77 -44.72
C LEU A 210 -24.18 37.23 -45.61
N ILE A 211 -25.07 36.40 -45.04
CA ILE A 211 -26.25 35.88 -45.75
C ILE A 211 -27.18 37.03 -46.17
N ARG A 212 -27.37 38.04 -45.32
CA ARG A 212 -28.20 39.20 -45.64
C ARG A 212 -27.61 40.04 -46.77
N ILE A 213 -26.29 40.24 -46.79
CA ILE A 213 -25.60 40.96 -47.87
C ILE A 213 -25.70 40.18 -49.18
N LEU A 214 -25.41 38.88 -49.15
CA LEU A 214 -25.51 38.00 -50.33
C LEU A 214 -26.95 37.87 -50.86
N ARG A 215 -27.97 38.02 -50.02
CA ARG A 215 -29.39 38.07 -50.44
C ARG A 215 -29.86 39.46 -50.87
N GLY A 216 -29.23 40.53 -50.38
CA GLY A 216 -29.58 41.92 -50.69
C GLY A 216 -29.16 42.37 -52.09
N GLU A 217 -28.26 41.64 -52.74
CA GLU A 217 -27.76 41.96 -54.09
C GLU A 217 -28.62 41.40 -55.24
N LYS A 218 -29.80 40.82 -54.95
CA LYS A 218 -30.73 40.31 -55.98
C LYS A 218 -31.89 41.23 -56.34
N THR A 219 -31.86 42.49 -55.92
CA THR A 219 -32.84 43.51 -56.33
C THR A 219 -32.16 44.84 -56.55
N ASN A 220 -31.48 44.98 -57.69
CA ASN A 220 -31.49 46.18 -58.53
C ASN A 220 -31.09 45.72 -59.94
N GLY A 221 -31.84 46.21 -60.93
CA GLY A 221 -31.90 45.70 -62.30
C GLY A 221 -30.70 45.99 -63.18
#